data_AF-A0A9E5I733-F1
#
_entry.id   AF-A0A9E5I733-F1
#
_cell.length_a   1.000
_cell.length_b   1.000
_cell.length_c   1.000
_cell.angle_alpha   90.00
_cell.angle_beta   90.00
_cell.angle_gamma   90.00
#
_symmetry.space_group_name_H-M   'P 1'
#
loop_
_entity.id
_entity.type
_entity.pdbx_description
1 polymer ?
#
loop_
_entity_poly.entity_id
_entity_poly.type
_entity_poly.pdbx_seq_one_letter_code
_entity_poly.pdbx_strand_id
1 'polypeptide(L)'
;MKVSRYRKLADLLTGYSTALKKGDRVWIDASEIPEEFVVELIRSVRARGADPFVHLHAGRVSRELGRGVSERALRFSLRHELRKMKEMQAYIALRGSQNAFESSDIPAEKQKLAGKILRPISDRRINHTRWVVLRWPTPAMACLLYTSP
;
A
#
# COMPACT_ATOMS: atom_id res chain seq x y z
N MET A 1 -11.16 14.78 -25.64
CA MET A 1 -10.43 13.60 -25.13
C MET A 1 -10.95 13.28 -23.72
N LYS A 2 -11.71 12.20 -23.52
CA LYS A 2 -12.26 11.86 -22.20
C LYS A 2 -11.10 11.59 -21.24
N VAL A 3 -10.95 12.41 -20.19
CA VAL A 3 -9.99 12.14 -19.11
C VAL A 3 -10.35 10.78 -18.52
N SER A 4 -9.41 9.82 -18.59
CA SER A 4 -9.58 8.49 -17.99
C SER A 4 -9.96 8.65 -16.51
N ARG A 5 -10.92 7.85 -16.03
CA ARG A 5 -11.33 7.88 -14.61
C ARG A 5 -10.13 7.66 -13.68
N TYR A 6 -9.14 6.90 -14.14
CA TYR A 6 -7.87 6.67 -13.44
C TYR A 6 -7.04 7.93 -13.26
N ARG A 7 -6.97 8.78 -14.29
CA ARG A 7 -6.22 10.04 -14.18
C ARG A 7 -6.85 10.98 -13.15
N LYS A 8 -8.18 11.16 -13.18
CA LYS A 8 -8.88 11.99 -12.19
C LYS A 8 -8.64 11.51 -10.76
N LEU A 9 -8.68 10.20 -10.54
CA LEU A 9 -8.44 9.62 -9.23
C LEU A 9 -6.97 9.79 -8.80
N ALA A 10 -6.02 9.57 -9.71
CA ALA A 10 -4.59 9.81 -9.45
C ALA A 10 -4.30 11.28 -9.10
N ASP A 11 -4.90 12.22 -9.83
CA ASP A 11 -4.77 13.66 -9.58
C ASP A 11 -5.34 14.04 -8.21
N LEU A 12 -6.47 13.44 -7.81
CA LEU A 12 -7.08 13.63 -6.49
C LEU A 12 -6.16 13.12 -5.37
N LEU A 13 -5.61 11.90 -5.51
CA LEU A 13 -4.74 11.30 -4.50
C LEU A 13 -3.44 12.08 -4.33
N THR A 14 -2.81 12.46 -5.43
CA THR A 14 -1.54 13.20 -5.44
C THR A 14 -1.72 14.68 -5.07
N GLY A 15 -2.91 15.22 -5.28
CA GLY A 15 -3.27 16.61 -4.99
C GLY A 15 -3.94 16.81 -3.67
N TYR A 16 -5.22 16.47 -3.60
CA TYR A 16 -6.03 16.74 -2.43
C TYR A 16 -5.58 15.89 -1.23
N SER A 17 -5.36 14.59 -1.42
CA SER A 17 -5.08 13.69 -0.30
C SER A 17 -3.66 13.77 0.25
N THR A 18 -2.66 13.92 -0.62
CA THR A 18 -1.23 13.94 -0.21
C THR A 18 -0.53 15.28 -0.42
N ALA A 19 -1.17 16.22 -1.11
CA ALA A 19 -0.67 17.57 -1.36
C ALA A 19 0.81 17.59 -1.76
N LEU A 20 1.19 16.73 -2.71
CA LEU A 20 2.60 16.54 -3.07
C LEU A 20 3.22 17.82 -3.59
N LYS A 21 4.47 18.04 -3.17
CA LYS A 21 5.33 19.15 -3.51
C LYS A 21 6.51 18.66 -4.35
N LYS A 22 7.14 19.57 -5.07
CA LYS A 22 8.36 19.30 -5.83
C LYS A 22 9.47 18.82 -4.88
N GLY A 23 10.13 17.72 -5.24
CA GLY A 23 11.18 17.07 -4.45
C GLY A 23 10.67 16.11 -3.38
N ASP A 24 9.34 15.93 -3.22
CA ASP A 24 8.81 14.92 -2.32
C ASP A 24 9.08 13.51 -2.84
N ARG A 25 9.48 12.60 -1.95
CA ARG A 25 9.55 11.16 -2.22
C ARG A 25 8.28 10.49 -1.73
N VAL A 26 7.66 9.74 -2.64
CA VAL A 26 6.34 9.13 -2.43
C VAL A 26 6.44 7.63 -2.52
N TRP A 27 6.09 6.94 -1.44
CA TRP A 27 6.00 5.49 -1.48
C TRP A 27 4.58 5.07 -1.87
N ILE A 28 4.45 4.45 -3.04
CA ILE A 28 3.24 3.82 -3.54
C ILE A 28 3.31 2.32 -3.22
N ASP A 29 2.40 1.86 -2.37
CA ASP A 29 2.28 0.48 -1.95
C ASP A 29 0.97 -0.08 -2.50
N ALA A 30 1.04 -0.91 -3.53
CA ALA A 30 -0.12 -1.38 -4.27
C ALA A 30 -0.24 -2.90 -4.18
N SER A 31 -1.44 -3.37 -3.87
CA SER A 31 -1.75 -4.80 -3.74
C SER A 31 -2.97 -5.12 -4.60
N GLU A 32 -2.82 -6.03 -5.56
CA GLU A 32 -3.93 -6.59 -6.35
C GLU A 32 -4.87 -5.56 -6.99
N ILE A 33 -4.28 -4.53 -7.59
CA ILE A 33 -5.00 -3.50 -8.36
C ILE A 33 -4.51 -3.47 -9.82
N PRO A 34 -5.30 -2.91 -10.76
CA PRO A 34 -4.88 -2.76 -12.15
C PRO A 34 -3.57 -1.96 -12.26
N GLU A 35 -2.58 -2.52 -12.95
CA GLU A 35 -1.28 -1.89 -13.15
C GLU A 35 -1.40 -0.56 -13.91
N GLU A 36 -2.39 -0.44 -14.78
CA GLU A 36 -2.69 0.77 -15.53
C GLU A 36 -2.98 1.96 -14.61
N PHE A 37 -3.65 1.71 -13.48
CA PHE A 37 -3.88 2.75 -12.47
C PHE A 37 -2.57 3.13 -11.75
N VAL A 38 -1.73 2.15 -11.43
CA VAL A 38 -0.40 2.42 -10.82
C VAL A 38 0.45 3.26 -11.76
N VAL A 39 0.45 2.96 -13.06
CA VAL A 39 1.18 3.73 -14.08
C VAL A 39 0.66 5.17 -14.18
N GLU A 40 -0.67 5.37 -14.19
CA GLU A 40 -1.23 6.73 -14.17
C GLU A 40 -0.89 7.47 -12.86
N LEU A 41 -0.86 6.79 -11.72
CA LEU A 41 -0.45 7.38 -10.45
C LEU A 41 1.02 7.83 -10.48
N ILE A 42 1.93 7.00 -11.00
CA ILE A 42 3.34 7.36 -11.20
C ILE A 42 3.46 8.63 -12.07
N ARG A 43 2.70 8.69 -13.18
CA ARG A 43 2.66 9.85 -14.06
C ARG A 43 2.19 11.10 -13.32
N SER A 44 1.14 10.99 -12.51
CA SER A 44 0.59 12.07 -11.69
C SER A 44 1.56 12.58 -10.62
N VAL A 45 2.31 11.67 -9.98
CA VAL A 45 3.36 12.05 -9.01
C VAL A 45 4.48 12.83 -9.71
N ARG A 46 4.97 12.32 -10.85
CA ARG A 46 6.03 12.98 -11.63
C ARG A 46 5.60 14.34 -12.17
N ALA A 47 4.34 14.49 -12.58
CA ALA A 47 3.79 15.76 -13.04
C ALA A 47 3.86 16.87 -11.96
N ARG A 48 3.94 16.50 -10.68
CA ARG A 48 4.09 17.42 -9.55
C ARG A 48 5.56 17.63 -9.14
N GLY A 49 6.51 17.05 -9.88
CA GLY A 49 7.94 17.13 -9.58
C GLY A 49 8.36 16.32 -8.36
N ALA A 50 7.58 15.30 -7.99
CA ALA A 50 7.86 14.37 -6.91
C ALA A 50 8.38 13.03 -7.46
N ASP A 51 9.08 12.26 -6.62
CA ASP A 51 9.72 11.00 -6.97
C ASP A 51 8.91 9.79 -6.47
N PRO A 52 8.33 8.97 -7.38
CA PRO A 52 7.55 7.81 -7.00
C PRO A 52 8.42 6.57 -6.74
N PHE A 53 8.18 5.89 -5.62
CA PHE A 53 8.76 4.60 -5.24
C PHE A 53 7.66 3.56 -5.11
N VAL A 54 7.61 2.60 -6.04
CA VAL A 54 6.52 1.62 -6.10
C VAL A 54 6.91 0.31 -5.43
N HIS A 55 5.97 -0.29 -4.71
CA HIS A 55 6.05 -1.66 -4.23
C HIS A 55 4.74 -2.37 -4.56
N LEU A 56 4.84 -3.42 -5.38
CA LEU A 56 3.70 -4.24 -5.80
C LEU A 56 3.67 -5.51 -4.97
N HIS A 57 2.50 -5.80 -4.40
CA HIS A 57 2.23 -7.05 -3.71
C HIS A 57 1.30 -7.91 -4.53
N ALA A 58 1.68 -9.16 -4.72
CA ALA A 58 0.80 -10.21 -5.20
C ALA A 58 0.31 -11.00 -3.98
N GLY A 59 -1.02 -11.10 -3.78
CA GLY A 59 -1.61 -11.70 -2.59
C GLY A 59 -1.10 -13.12 -2.33
N ARG A 60 -1.04 -13.95 -3.38
CA ARG A 60 -0.50 -15.33 -3.32
C ARG A 60 0.95 -15.40 -2.83
N VAL A 61 1.81 -14.48 -3.26
CA VAL A 61 3.23 -14.45 -2.88
C VAL A 61 3.36 -13.96 -1.43
N SER A 62 2.65 -12.89 -1.09
CA SER A 62 2.64 -12.34 0.27
C SER A 62 2.09 -13.35 1.29
N ARG A 63 1.10 -14.16 0.89
CA ARG A 63 0.56 -15.27 1.69
C ARG A 63 1.62 -16.32 2.00
N GLU A 64 2.34 -16.78 0.98
CA GLU A 64 3.36 -17.82 1.17
C GLU A 64 4.54 -17.33 2.00
N LEU A 65 4.97 -16.08 1.78
CA LEU A 65 5.96 -15.41 2.63
C LEU A 65 5.50 -15.35 4.10
N GLY A 66 4.23 -15.02 4.33
CA GLY A 66 3.63 -14.95 5.68
C GLY A 66 3.55 -16.31 6.38
N ARG A 67 3.30 -17.40 5.64
CA ARG A 67 3.26 -18.77 6.20
C ARG A 67 4.59 -19.20 6.81
N GLY A 68 5.71 -18.86 6.16
CA GLY A 68 7.06 -19.26 6.58
C GLY A 68 7.83 -18.21 7.39
N VAL A 69 7.23 -17.04 7.66
CA VAL A 69 8.01 -15.90 8.15
C VAL A 69 8.67 -16.17 9.51
N SER A 70 9.97 -15.87 9.59
CA SER A 70 10.74 -15.95 10.82
C SER A 70 10.93 -14.57 11.44
N GLU A 71 11.13 -14.51 12.76
CA GLU A 71 11.45 -13.26 13.45
C GLU A 71 12.71 -12.59 12.89
N ARG A 72 13.73 -13.38 12.54
CA ARG A 72 14.98 -12.88 11.93
C ARG A 72 14.70 -12.15 10.62
N ALA A 73 13.85 -12.72 9.77
CA ALA A 73 13.45 -12.11 8.50
C ALA A 73 12.64 -10.82 8.74
N LEU A 74 11.67 -10.83 9.66
CA LEU A 74 10.87 -9.66 10.01
C LEU A 74 11.72 -8.51 10.55
N ARG A 75 12.66 -8.78 11.45
CA ARG A 75 13.58 -7.77 12.00
C ARG A 75 14.52 -7.22 10.93
N PHE A 76 14.94 -8.05 9.98
CA PHE A 76 15.72 -7.59 8.82
C PHE A 76 14.90 -6.65 7.95
N SER A 77 13.66 -7.03 7.59
CA SER A 77 12.74 -6.19 6.80
C SER A 77 12.47 -4.86 7.50
N LEU A 78 12.15 -4.92 8.81
CA LEU A 78 11.90 -3.75 9.64
C LEU A 78 12.99 -2.69 9.51
N ARG A 79 14.27 -3.07 9.63
CA ARG A 79 15.38 -2.12 9.56
C ARG A 79 15.43 -1.37 8.22
N HIS A 80 15.22 -2.09 7.12
CA HIS A 80 15.30 -1.52 5.77
C HIS A 80 14.08 -0.68 5.43
N GLU A 81 12.89 -1.21 5.69
CA GLU A 81 11.62 -0.53 5.42
C GLU A 81 11.43 0.70 6.31
N LEU A 82 11.84 0.64 7.58
CA LEU A 82 11.77 1.79 8.46
C LEU A 82 12.73 2.91 8.01
N ARG A 83 13.95 2.56 7.57
CA ARG A 83 14.88 3.54 7.01
C ARG A 83 14.28 4.19 5.76
N LYS A 84 13.76 3.38 4.84
CA LYS A 84 13.06 3.87 3.65
C LYS A 84 11.91 4.80 4.03
N MET A 85 11.03 4.38 4.95
CA MET A 85 9.88 5.19 5.39
C MET A 85 10.30 6.52 6.02
N LYS A 86 11.42 6.56 6.76
CA LYS A 86 11.94 7.81 7.34
C LYS A 86 12.36 8.84 6.30
N GLU A 87 12.77 8.39 5.11
CA GLU A 87 13.20 9.24 4.02
C GLU A 87 12.04 9.73 3.13
N MET A 88 10.87 9.10 3.23
CA MET A 88 9.67 9.42 2.44
C MET A 88 8.85 10.55 3.06
N GLN A 89 8.24 11.38 2.21
CA GLN A 89 7.38 12.50 2.62
C GLN A 89 5.88 12.15 2.51
N ALA A 90 5.54 11.22 1.62
CA ALA A 90 4.18 10.75 1.42
C ALA A 90 4.10 9.24 1.21
N TYR A 91 2.97 8.66 1.60
CA TYR A 91 2.68 7.24 1.47
C TYR A 91 1.27 7.02 0.90
N ILE A 92 1.17 6.28 -0.20
CA ILE A 92 -0.09 5.96 -0.86
C ILE A 92 -0.25 4.44 -0.84
N ALA A 93 -1.18 3.94 -0.03
CA ALA A 93 -1.54 2.54 -0.02
C ALA A 93 -2.77 2.29 -0.89
N LEU A 94 -2.63 1.42 -1.87
CA LEU A 94 -3.70 0.94 -2.72
C LEU A 94 -3.93 -0.53 -2.38
N ARG A 95 -5.11 -0.82 -1.82
CA ARG A 95 -5.46 -2.14 -1.31
C ARG A 95 -6.62 -2.70 -2.12
N GLY A 96 -6.30 -3.48 -3.14
CA GLY A 96 -7.20 -4.45 -3.73
C GLY A 96 -7.14 -5.77 -2.96
N SER A 97 -8.19 -6.56 -3.11
CA SER A 97 -8.22 -7.95 -2.67
C SER A 97 -9.05 -8.72 -3.69
N GLN A 98 -8.43 -9.66 -4.40
CA GLN A 98 -9.19 -10.56 -5.26
C GLN A 98 -9.85 -11.68 -4.45
N ASN A 99 -9.44 -11.88 -3.20
CA ASN A 99 -10.02 -12.86 -2.30
C ASN A 99 -9.86 -12.45 -0.81
N ALA A 100 -11.01 -12.37 -0.13
CA ALA A 100 -11.12 -11.98 1.29
C ALA A 100 -10.48 -12.98 2.27
N PHE A 101 -10.28 -14.23 1.83
CA PHE A 101 -9.79 -15.33 2.66
C PHE A 101 -8.31 -15.67 2.41
N GLU A 102 -7.58 -14.87 1.63
CA GLU A 102 -6.19 -15.19 1.31
C GLU A 102 -5.29 -15.23 2.54
N SER A 103 -5.58 -14.48 3.58
CA SER A 103 -4.81 -14.51 4.84
C SER A 103 -5.33 -15.53 5.86
N SER A 104 -6.43 -16.25 5.58
CA SER A 104 -7.06 -17.15 6.56
C SER A 104 -6.19 -18.33 6.99
N ASP A 105 -5.25 -18.75 6.12
CA ASP A 105 -4.35 -19.88 6.38
C ASP A 105 -3.06 -19.47 7.13
N ILE A 106 -2.87 -18.18 7.43
CA ILE A 106 -1.67 -17.72 8.12
C ILE A 106 -1.88 -17.88 9.64
N PRO A 107 -1.01 -18.64 10.35
CA PRO A 107 -1.16 -18.84 11.79
C PRO A 107 -1.26 -17.50 12.56
N ALA A 108 -2.25 -17.38 13.44
CA ALA A 108 -2.53 -16.14 14.18
C ALA A 108 -1.30 -15.64 14.99
N GLU A 109 -0.50 -16.55 15.52
CA GLU A 109 0.75 -16.24 16.22
C GLU A 109 1.76 -15.52 15.33
N LYS A 110 1.91 -15.93 14.06
CA LYS A 110 2.81 -15.28 13.10
C LYS A 110 2.28 -13.90 12.69
N GLN A 111 0.97 -13.75 12.54
CA GLN A 111 0.35 -12.46 12.27
C GLN A 111 0.58 -11.48 13.44
N LYS A 112 0.39 -11.94 14.67
CA LYS A 112 0.61 -11.15 15.89
C LYS A 112 2.09 -10.76 16.05
N LEU A 113 3.00 -11.69 15.79
CA LEU A 113 4.45 -11.43 15.79
C LEU A 113 4.83 -10.37 14.76
N ALA A 114 4.37 -10.52 13.51
CA ALA A 114 4.59 -9.54 12.44
C ALA A 114 4.03 -8.16 12.81
N GLY A 115 2.79 -8.11 13.33
CA GLY A 115 2.15 -6.86 13.77
C GLY A 115 2.94 -6.16 14.88
N LYS A 116 3.49 -6.90 15.84
CA LYS A 116 4.31 -6.35 16.93
C LYS A 116 5.65 -5.81 16.41
N ILE A 117 6.33 -6.55 15.55
CA ILE A 117 7.66 -6.18 15.05
C ILE A 117 7.57 -5.02 14.06
N LEU A 118 6.57 -5.01 13.18
CA LEU A 118 6.40 -3.98 12.13
C LEU A 118 5.67 -2.73 12.61
N ARG A 119 5.14 -2.73 13.85
CA ARG A 119 4.47 -1.57 14.48
C ARG A 119 5.23 -0.24 14.31
N PRO A 120 6.56 -0.16 14.50
CA PRO A 120 7.30 1.09 14.35
C PRO A 120 7.19 1.72 12.96
N ILE A 121 7.01 0.92 11.90
CA ILE A 121 6.79 1.45 10.53
C ILE A 121 5.41 2.10 10.44
N SER A 122 4.39 1.43 10.97
CA SER A 122 3.02 1.97 11.01
C SER A 122 2.94 3.27 11.80
N ASP A 123 3.58 3.33 12.97
CA ASP A 123 3.61 4.53 13.81
C ASP A 123 4.33 5.68 13.08
N ARG A 124 5.47 5.39 12.43
CA ARG A 124 6.19 6.38 11.64
C ARG A 124 5.36 6.92 10.48
N ARG A 125 4.65 6.04 9.77
CA ARG A 125 3.75 6.39 8.66
C ARG A 125 2.65 7.34 9.13
N ILE A 126 1.98 7.03 10.23
CA ILE A 126 0.84 7.82 10.72
C ILE A 126 1.30 9.20 11.21
N ASN A 127 2.40 9.25 11.97
CA ASN A 127 2.78 10.48 12.68
C ASN A 127 3.67 11.44 11.87
N HIS A 128 4.36 10.96 10.83
CA HIS A 128 5.41 11.75 10.16
C HIS A 128 5.29 11.82 8.64
N THR A 129 4.30 11.19 8.03
CA THR A 129 4.11 11.23 6.58
C THR A 129 2.68 11.61 6.23
N ARG A 130 2.49 12.26 5.08
CA ARG A 130 1.16 12.47 4.51
C ARG A 130 0.73 11.16 3.87
N TRP A 131 -0.33 10.55 4.37
CA TRP A 131 -0.72 9.22 3.94
C TRP A 131 -2.17 9.15 3.48
N VAL A 132 -2.42 8.29 2.50
CA VAL A 132 -3.77 7.95 2.06
C VAL A 132 -3.82 6.44 1.83
N VAL A 133 -4.90 5.82 2.31
CA VAL A 133 -5.23 4.42 2.01
C VAL A 133 -6.48 4.43 1.16
N LEU A 134 -6.38 3.92 -0.06
CA LEU A 134 -7.51 3.66 -0.94
C LEU A 134 -7.77 2.16 -0.96
N ARG A 135 -9.00 1.75 -0.64
CA ARG A 135 -9.44 0.38 -0.90
C ARG A 135 -10.00 0.32 -2.32
N TRP A 136 -9.43 -0.54 -3.14
CA TRP A 136 -9.84 -0.68 -4.53
C TRP A 136 -11.10 -1.56 -4.60
N PRO A 137 -12.19 -1.09 -5.21
CA PRO A 137 -13.40 -1.87 -5.34
C PRO A 137 -13.11 -3.11 -6.18
N THR A 138 -13.25 -4.29 -5.57
CA THR A 138 -13.01 -5.60 -6.16
C THR A 138 -14.23 -6.50 -5.90
N PRO A 139 -14.52 -7.49 -6.77
CA PRO A 139 -15.67 -8.39 -6.57
C PRO A 139 -15.67 -9.10 -5.22
N ALA A 140 -14.51 -9.47 -4.68
CA ALA A 140 -14.41 -10.10 -3.36
C ALA A 140 -14.78 -9.14 -2.21
N MET A 141 -14.47 -7.85 -2.33
CA MET A 141 -14.95 -6.83 -1.38
C MET A 141 -16.47 -6.62 -1.46
N ALA A 142 -17.06 -6.75 -2.65
CA ALA A 142 -18.52 -6.69 -2.79
C ALA A 142 -19.18 -7.91 -2.10
N CYS A 143 -18.60 -9.10 -2.25
CA CYS A 143 -19.13 -10.33 -1.62
C CYS A 143 -19.20 -10.23 -0.08
N LEU A 144 -18.18 -9.64 0.57
CA LEU A 144 -18.17 -9.44 2.02
C LEU A 144 -19.29 -8.50 2.52
N LEU A 145 -19.66 -7.48 1.74
CA LEU A 145 -20.69 -6.50 2.12
C LEU A 145 -22.11 -7.07 2.04
N TYR A 146 -22.34 -8.13 1.25
CA TYR A 146 -23.64 -8.81 1.16
C TYR A 146 -23.84 -9.92 2.21
N THR A 147 -22.81 -10.27 2.97
CA THR A 147 -22.85 -11.34 3.99
C THR A 147 -22.96 -10.84 5.43
N SER A 148 -23.22 -9.55 5.64
CA SER A 148 -23.55 -9.02 6.97
C SER A 148 -25.07 -8.82 7.08
N PRO A 149 -25.78 -9.53 8.00
CA PRO A 149 -27.19 -9.28 8.29
C PRO A 149 -27.41 -7.95 9.01
#